data_AF-A0A8T2RBM0-F1
#
_entry.id   AF-A0A8T2RBM0-F1
#
_cell.length_a   1.000
_cell.length_b   1.000
_cell.length_c   1.000
_cell.angle_alpha   90.00
_cell.angle_beta   90.00
_cell.angle_gamma   90.00
#
_symmetry.space_group_name_H-M   'P 1'
#
loop_
_entity.id
_entity.type
_entity.pdbx_description
1 polymer ?
#
loop_
_entity_poly.entity_id
_entity_poly.type
_entity_poly.pdbx_seq_one_letter_code
_entity_poly.pdbx_strand_id
1 'polypeptide(L)'
;SGAQATTVRLHNSCSYTVCAKYWVPGSPICGACSQQGPGGVWSVGVNGGWSAAAMWAIANTGCSGQACNTGPPGGLTQFEFTIALSGGNDSYDVSSIAGYNIAMRVVPTNGACITIICRGQDGGSCPSGYYPGGPDMTKACASGSTDYDVYLCG
;
A
#
# COMPACT_ATOMS: atom_id res chain seq x y z
N SER A 1 13.01 -21.85 -11.44
CA SER A 1 11.65 -21.36 -11.13
C SER A 1 11.75 -19.87 -10.89
N GLY A 2 11.19 -19.05 -11.78
CA GLY A 2 11.18 -17.60 -11.61
C GLY A 2 10.09 -17.22 -10.59
N ALA A 3 10.40 -16.31 -9.66
CA ALA A 3 9.40 -15.72 -8.79
C ALA A 3 8.27 -15.14 -9.66
N GLN A 4 7.03 -15.54 -9.39
CA GLN A 4 5.87 -14.94 -10.05
C GLN A 4 5.79 -13.49 -9.55
N ALA A 5 5.86 -12.52 -10.45
CA ALA A 5 5.83 -11.11 -10.08
C ALA A 5 4.45 -10.76 -9.50
N THR A 6 4.42 -10.26 -8.26
CA THR A 6 3.22 -9.72 -7.62
C THR A 6 2.94 -8.34 -8.20
N THR A 7 1.70 -8.05 -8.56
CA THR A 7 1.30 -6.69 -8.94
C THR A 7 0.58 -6.01 -7.79
N VAL A 8 0.96 -4.78 -7.48
CA VAL A 8 0.19 -3.89 -6.61
C VAL A 8 -0.51 -2.85 -7.48
N ARG A 9 -1.84 -2.76 -7.36
CA ARG A 9 -2.67 -1.84 -8.14
C ARG A 9 -3.31 -0.83 -7.21
N LEU A 10 -2.93 0.44 -7.32
CA LEU A 10 -3.57 1.53 -6.59
C LEU A 10 -4.70 2.12 -7.42
N HIS A 11 -5.91 2.02 -6.89
CA HIS A 11 -7.14 2.55 -7.47
C HIS A 11 -7.51 3.84 -6.75
N ASN A 12 -7.55 4.94 -7.49
CA ASN A 12 -8.08 6.20 -6.95
C ASN A 12 -9.62 6.21 -7.03
N SER A 13 -10.29 5.70 -5.99
CA SER A 13 -11.76 5.76 -5.89
C SER A 13 -12.27 7.07 -5.29
N CYS A 14 -11.36 8.00 -4.98
CA CYS A 14 -11.71 9.33 -4.50
C CYS A 14 -12.27 10.21 -5.63
N SER A 15 -13.04 11.24 -5.27
CA SER A 15 -13.56 12.23 -6.22
C SER A 15 -12.53 13.29 -6.65
N TYR A 16 -11.28 13.18 -6.19
CA TYR A 16 -10.21 14.14 -6.42
C TYR A 16 -8.93 13.46 -6.95
N THR A 17 -8.08 14.26 -7.61
CA THR A 17 -6.76 13.81 -8.07
C THR A 17 -5.84 13.55 -6.87
N VAL A 18 -5.03 12.50 -6.98
CA VAL A 18 -3.99 12.17 -6.00
C VAL A 18 -2.62 12.05 -6.65
N CYS A 19 -1.57 12.31 -5.87
CA CYS A 19 -0.23 11.84 -6.19
C CYS A 19 0.01 10.53 -5.45
N ALA A 20 -0.11 9.40 -6.16
CA ALA A 20 0.21 8.08 -5.64
C ALA A 20 1.72 7.86 -5.63
N LYS A 21 2.23 7.17 -4.62
CA LYS A 21 3.66 6.99 -4.37
C LYS A 21 3.94 5.61 -3.81
N TYR A 22 5.09 5.04 -4.15
CA TYR A 22 5.67 3.94 -3.37
C TYR A 22 7.15 4.19 -3.11
N TRP A 23 7.66 3.55 -2.05
CA TRP A 23 9.07 3.56 -1.69
C TRP A 23 9.49 2.20 -1.13
N VAL A 24 10.74 1.82 -1.39
CA VAL A 24 11.31 0.55 -0.93
C VAL A 24 12.67 0.83 -0.29
N PRO A 25 12.82 0.69 1.03
CA PRO A 25 14.08 0.91 1.71
C PRO A 25 15.21 0.04 1.13
N GLY A 26 16.37 0.65 0.88
CA GLY A 26 17.56 -0.07 0.42
C GLY A 26 17.48 -0.63 -1.02
N SER A 27 16.38 -0.42 -1.74
CA SER A 27 16.27 -0.81 -3.15
C SER A 27 16.90 0.22 -4.08
N PRO A 28 17.64 -0.17 -5.14
CA PRO A 28 18.20 0.76 -6.12
C PRO A 28 17.12 1.50 -6.95
N ILE A 29 15.89 1.00 -6.96
CA ILE A 29 14.75 1.65 -7.63
C ILE A 29 14.25 2.83 -6.76
N CYS A 30 14.54 2.82 -5.46
CA CYS A 30 14.20 3.79 -4.40
C CYS A 30 12.70 4.10 -4.24
N GLY A 31 11.94 4.34 -5.30
CA GLY A 31 10.52 4.67 -5.27
C GLY A 31 10.05 5.25 -6.61
N ALA A 32 8.75 5.42 -6.76
CA ALA A 32 8.18 6.17 -7.87
C ALA A 32 6.88 6.85 -7.44
N CYS A 33 6.36 7.70 -8.31
CA CYS A 33 5.09 8.36 -8.13
C CYS A 33 4.31 8.42 -9.44
N SER A 34 2.99 8.52 -9.31
CA SER A 34 2.09 8.63 -10.44
C SER A 34 0.88 9.47 -10.06
N GLN A 35 0.57 10.47 -10.89
CA GLN A 35 -0.65 11.25 -10.71
C GLN A 35 -1.84 10.42 -11.18
N GLN A 36 -2.85 10.27 -10.32
CA GLN A 36 -4.07 9.54 -10.62
C GLN A 36 -5.26 10.48 -10.47
N GLY A 37 -6.00 10.72 -11.55
CA GLY A 37 -7.32 11.37 -11.47
C GLY A 37 -8.37 10.44 -10.85
N PRO A 38 -9.60 10.92 -10.58
CA PRO A 38 -10.70 10.08 -10.13
C PRO A 38 -10.91 8.87 -11.07
N GLY A 39 -11.01 7.67 -10.50
CA GLY A 39 -11.13 6.40 -11.24
C GLY A 39 -9.83 5.89 -11.87
N GLY A 40 -8.72 6.61 -11.71
CA GLY A 40 -7.41 6.19 -12.22
C GLY A 40 -6.86 4.96 -11.49
N VAL A 41 -6.06 4.17 -12.21
CA VAL A 41 -5.38 2.98 -11.66
C VAL A 41 -3.90 3.05 -12.01
N TRP A 42 -3.05 2.91 -10.99
CA TRP A 42 -1.61 2.76 -11.16
C TRP A 42 -1.18 1.34 -10.79
N SER A 43 -0.62 0.61 -11.75
CA SER A 43 -0.09 -0.75 -11.53
C SER A 43 1.42 -0.72 -11.37
N VAL A 44 1.93 -1.36 -10.32
CA VAL A 44 3.36 -1.48 -10.01
C VAL A 44 3.71 -2.97 -9.95
N GLY A 45 4.64 -3.39 -10.81
CA GLY A 45 5.22 -4.73 -10.72
C GLY A 45 6.20 -4.81 -9.56
N VAL A 46 5.93 -5.72 -8.63
CA VAL A 46 6.73 -5.93 -7.43
C VAL A 46 7.46 -7.27 -7.56
N ASN A 47 8.78 -7.19 -7.48
CA ASN A 47 9.63 -8.38 -7.48
C ASN A 47 9.75 -8.95 -6.07
N GLY A 48 9.93 -10.26 -5.96
CA GLY A 48 10.29 -10.89 -4.69
C GLY A 48 11.51 -10.24 -4.07
N GLY A 49 11.51 -10.10 -2.74
CA GLY A 49 12.58 -9.48 -1.96
C GLY A 49 12.38 -8.00 -1.65
N TRP A 50 11.28 -7.38 -2.10
CA TRP A 50 10.89 -6.07 -1.58
C TRP A 50 10.54 -6.22 -0.10
N SER A 51 11.22 -5.45 0.76
CA SER A 51 11.08 -5.53 2.21
C SER A 51 10.82 -4.14 2.78
N ALA A 52 9.90 -4.07 3.74
CA ALA A 52 9.43 -2.83 4.35
C ALA A 52 9.04 -1.76 3.30
N ALA A 53 8.44 -2.20 2.19
CA ALA A 53 7.94 -1.32 1.16
C ALA A 53 6.65 -0.65 1.64
N ALA A 54 6.43 0.59 1.19
CA ALA A 54 5.21 1.33 1.49
C ALA A 54 4.62 1.93 0.21
N MET A 55 3.29 1.97 0.12
CA MET A 55 2.56 2.70 -0.90
C MET A 55 1.53 3.62 -0.24
N TRP A 56 1.42 4.86 -0.71
CA TRP A 56 0.54 5.89 -0.16
C TRP A 56 0.13 6.90 -1.22
N ALA A 57 -0.71 7.86 -0.85
CA ALA A 57 -1.10 8.95 -1.74
C ALA A 57 -1.28 10.28 -1.01
N ILE A 58 -1.08 11.38 -1.74
CA ILE A 58 -1.36 12.74 -1.28
C ILE A 58 -2.60 13.26 -2.01
N ALA A 59 -3.59 13.72 -1.25
CA ALA A 59 -4.89 14.18 -1.78
C ALA A 59 -4.80 15.54 -2.47
N ASN A 60 -5.74 15.81 -3.37
CA ASN A 60 -5.97 17.11 -4.03
C ASN A 60 -4.74 17.69 -4.75
N THR A 61 -3.85 16.83 -5.25
CA THR A 61 -2.62 17.28 -5.92
C THR A 61 -2.13 16.30 -6.97
N GLY A 62 -1.34 16.80 -7.91
CA GLY A 62 -0.54 16.01 -8.83
C GLY A 62 0.86 15.70 -8.27
N CYS A 63 1.69 14.99 -9.03
CA CYS A 63 3.05 14.66 -8.60
C CYS A 63 4.11 15.69 -8.99
N SER A 64 3.75 16.75 -9.72
CA SER A 64 4.68 17.82 -10.08
C SER A 64 5.27 18.48 -8.84
N GLY A 65 6.60 18.62 -8.79
CA GLY A 65 7.32 19.20 -7.65
C GLY A 65 7.39 18.33 -6.40
N GLN A 66 6.93 17.08 -6.45
CA GLN A 66 7.00 16.14 -5.33
C GLN A 66 8.25 15.24 -5.44
N ALA A 67 8.94 14.98 -4.33
CA ALA A 67 9.99 13.95 -4.29
C ALA A 67 9.35 12.56 -4.39
N CYS A 68 9.82 11.70 -5.29
CA CYS A 68 9.19 10.40 -5.58
C CYS A 68 10.03 9.19 -5.20
N ASN A 69 11.21 9.41 -4.63
CA ASN A 69 12.21 8.40 -4.28
C ASN A 69 12.58 8.43 -2.78
N THR A 70 11.71 9.00 -1.95
CA THR A 70 11.85 9.07 -0.49
C THR A 70 10.70 8.35 0.19
N GLY A 71 10.93 7.85 1.40
CA GLY A 71 9.89 7.22 2.21
C GLY A 71 8.71 8.15 2.52
N PRO A 72 7.61 7.58 3.05
CA PRO A 72 6.42 8.35 3.37
C PRO A 72 6.71 9.37 4.48
N PRO A 73 6.29 10.64 4.33
CA PRO A 73 6.28 11.57 5.45
C PRO A 73 5.21 11.17 6.48
N GLY A 74 5.27 11.76 7.68
CA GLY A 74 4.17 11.68 8.65
C GLY A 74 2.87 12.30 8.11
N GLY A 75 1.75 11.97 8.74
CA GLY A 75 0.41 12.47 8.38
C GLY A 75 -0.34 11.61 7.37
N LEU A 76 0.18 10.43 7.00
CA LEU A 76 -0.34 9.64 5.87
C LEU A 76 -0.75 8.23 6.27
N THR A 77 -1.84 7.76 5.67
CA THR A 77 -2.22 6.34 5.65
C THR A 77 -1.32 5.59 4.66
N GLN A 78 -0.81 4.42 5.06
CA GLN A 78 0.18 3.66 4.29
C GLN A 78 -0.27 2.22 4.11
N PHE A 79 -0.10 1.67 2.91
CA PHE A 79 -0.08 0.23 2.69
C PHE A 79 1.36 -0.24 2.81
N GLU A 80 1.66 -1.02 3.85
CA GLU A 80 3.00 -1.55 4.13
C GLU A 80 3.05 -3.02 3.71
N PHE A 81 4.13 -3.44 3.04
CA PHE A 81 4.25 -4.80 2.56
C PHE A 81 5.69 -5.29 2.40
N THR A 82 5.86 -6.60 2.52
CA THR A 82 7.08 -7.34 2.21
C THR A 82 6.71 -8.54 1.34
N ILE A 83 7.35 -8.68 0.19
CA ILE A 83 7.12 -9.78 -0.76
C ILE A 83 8.27 -10.77 -0.65
N ALA A 84 7.96 -12.03 -0.35
CA ALA A 84 8.99 -13.05 -0.19
C ALA A 84 9.68 -13.38 -1.53
N LEU A 85 10.97 -13.75 -1.48
CA LEU A 85 11.75 -14.10 -2.68
C LEU A 85 11.30 -15.40 -3.35
N SER A 86 10.99 -16.41 -2.54
CA SER A 86 10.48 -17.70 -2.98
C SER A 86 10.02 -18.52 -1.78
N GLY A 87 8.80 -19.06 -1.81
CA GLY A 87 8.23 -19.79 -0.69
C GLY A 87 7.94 -18.90 0.52
N GLY A 88 7.17 -19.41 1.48
CA GLY A 88 6.70 -18.63 2.63
C GLY A 88 5.55 -17.69 2.28
N ASN A 89 5.43 -16.62 3.07
CA ASN A 89 4.34 -15.67 2.97
C ASN A 89 4.86 -14.26 2.68
N ASP A 90 4.12 -13.54 1.84
CA ASP A 90 4.14 -12.09 1.83
C ASP A 90 3.49 -11.60 3.13
N SER A 91 4.01 -10.52 3.70
CA SER A 91 3.42 -9.84 4.85
C SER A 91 2.91 -8.47 4.44
N TYR A 92 1.75 -8.07 4.93
CA TYR A 92 1.15 -6.79 4.54
C TYR A 92 0.18 -6.27 5.59
N ASP A 93 0.01 -4.95 5.61
CA ASP A 93 -0.93 -4.26 6.46
C ASP A 93 -1.30 -2.87 5.91
N VAL A 94 -2.29 -2.23 6.54
CA VAL A 94 -2.53 -0.80 6.39
C VAL A 94 -2.24 -0.13 7.71
N SER A 95 -1.45 0.93 7.69
CA SER A 95 -1.01 1.64 8.88
C SER A 95 -1.40 3.11 8.84
N SER A 96 -1.99 3.56 9.95
CA SER A 96 -2.27 4.97 10.24
C SER A 96 -1.48 5.48 11.45
N ILE A 97 -0.44 4.74 11.88
CA ILE A 97 0.40 5.11 13.04
C ILE A 97 1.12 6.43 12.79
N ALA A 98 1.67 6.60 11.58
CA ALA A 98 2.36 7.82 11.20
C ALA A 98 1.41 9.00 10.94
N GLY A 99 0.10 8.77 10.91
CA GLY A 99 -0.92 9.75 10.54
C GLY A 99 -2.01 9.15 9.67
N TYR A 100 -2.99 9.95 9.26
CA TYR A 100 -4.07 9.52 8.38
C TYR A 100 -4.52 10.69 7.53
N ASN A 101 -4.77 10.41 6.25
CA ASN A 101 -5.25 11.40 5.31
C ASN A 101 -6.34 10.85 4.39
N ILE A 102 -6.17 9.62 3.89
CA ILE A 102 -7.06 8.99 2.92
C ILE A 102 -7.44 7.60 3.44
N ALA A 103 -8.72 7.24 3.34
CA ALA A 103 -9.17 5.89 3.66
C ALA A 103 -8.56 4.91 2.67
N MET A 104 -8.18 3.73 3.14
CA MET A 104 -7.54 2.72 2.30
C MET A 104 -8.16 1.35 2.56
N ARG A 105 -8.47 0.65 1.47
CA ARG A 105 -8.90 -0.73 1.49
C ARG A 105 -7.96 -1.56 0.61
N VAL A 106 -7.39 -2.61 1.18
CA VAL A 106 -6.49 -3.52 0.48
C VAL A 106 -7.19 -4.85 0.29
N VAL A 107 -7.33 -5.27 -0.96
CA VAL A 107 -7.98 -6.51 -1.35
C VAL A 107 -6.96 -7.38 -2.07
N PRO A 108 -6.45 -8.45 -1.44
CA PRO A 108 -5.72 -9.49 -2.14
C PRO A 108 -6.63 -10.15 -3.18
N THR A 109 -6.14 -10.40 -4.40
CA THR A 109 -6.89 -11.13 -5.43
C THR A 109 -7.13 -12.60 -5.06
N ASN A 110 -6.27 -13.16 -4.21
CA ASN A 110 -6.50 -14.46 -3.60
C ASN A 110 -7.51 -14.32 -2.45
N GLY A 111 -8.74 -14.80 -2.65
CA GLY A 111 -9.82 -14.71 -1.65
C GLY A 111 -9.57 -15.45 -0.33
N ALA A 112 -8.52 -16.28 -0.23
CA ALA A 112 -8.09 -16.86 1.04
C ALA A 112 -7.31 -15.88 1.92
N CYS A 113 -6.80 -14.79 1.34
CA CYS A 113 -6.02 -13.77 2.03
C CYS A 113 -6.92 -12.63 2.53
N ILE A 114 -6.56 -12.07 3.68
CA ILE A 114 -7.41 -11.12 4.42
C ILE A 114 -7.48 -9.76 3.72
N THR A 115 -8.70 -9.29 3.47
CA THR A 115 -8.95 -7.89 3.08
C THR A 115 -8.78 -6.97 4.30
N ILE A 116 -8.08 -5.86 4.12
CA ILE A 116 -7.87 -4.83 5.14
C ILE A 116 -8.68 -3.60 4.79
N ILE A 117 -9.32 -2.99 5.78
CA ILE A 117 -10.11 -1.77 5.62
C ILE A 117 -9.73 -0.80 6.75
N CYS A 118 -9.30 0.40 6.38
CA CYS A 118 -8.98 1.49 7.30
C CYS A 118 -9.52 2.82 6.80
N ARG A 119 -10.46 3.37 7.56
CA ARG A 119 -11.21 4.61 7.30
C ARG A 119 -10.95 5.69 8.36
N GLY A 120 -9.98 5.49 9.24
CA GLY A 120 -9.60 6.43 10.29
C GLY A 120 -8.42 5.92 11.12
N GLN A 121 -8.21 6.53 12.30
CA GLN A 121 -7.03 6.34 13.16
C GLN A 121 -7.32 5.64 14.50
N ASP A 122 -8.48 5.01 14.62
CA ASP A 122 -8.90 4.29 15.81
C ASP A 122 -9.28 2.85 15.44
N GLY A 123 -9.38 1.97 16.44
CA GLY A 123 -9.71 0.57 16.21
C GLY A 123 -11.10 0.31 15.61
N GLY A 124 -12.05 1.24 15.75
CA GLY A 124 -13.36 1.14 15.09
C GLY A 124 -13.29 1.49 13.61
N SER A 125 -12.48 2.49 13.27
CA SER A 125 -12.31 3.00 11.91
C SER A 125 -11.24 2.22 11.11
N CYS A 126 -10.29 1.55 11.77
CA CYS A 126 -9.24 0.72 11.17
C CYS A 126 -9.13 -0.63 11.90
N PRO A 127 -10.18 -1.47 11.90
CA PRO A 127 -10.26 -2.68 12.73
C PRO A 127 -9.29 -3.79 12.32
N SER A 128 -8.68 -3.67 11.14
CA SER A 128 -7.81 -4.69 10.54
C SER A 128 -6.42 -4.16 10.18
N GLY A 129 -6.11 -2.92 10.54
CA GLY A 129 -4.83 -2.28 10.28
C GLY A 129 -4.25 -1.61 11.53
N TYR A 130 -3.02 -1.13 11.44
CA TYR A 130 -2.31 -0.51 12.54
C TYR A 130 -2.82 0.89 12.81
N TYR A 131 -3.06 1.19 14.08
CA TYR A 131 -3.43 2.51 14.57
C TYR A 131 -2.66 2.83 15.86
N PRO A 132 -2.52 4.12 16.24
CA PRO A 132 -1.80 4.50 17.45
C PRO A 132 -2.33 3.77 18.70
N GLY A 133 -1.44 3.02 19.39
CA GLY A 133 -1.77 2.24 20.59
C GLY A 133 -2.50 0.91 20.33
N GLY A 134 -2.68 0.51 19.06
CA GLY A 134 -3.27 -0.77 18.67
C GLY A 134 -2.29 -1.95 18.71
N PRO A 135 -2.79 -3.20 18.56
CA PRO A 135 -1.96 -4.39 18.49
C PRO A 135 -1.30 -4.55 17.11
N ASP A 136 -0.44 -5.57 16.99
CA ASP A 136 0.06 -6.02 15.69
C ASP A 136 -1.08 -6.49 14.78
N MET A 137 -1.20 -5.88 13.60
CA MET A 137 -2.23 -6.18 12.61
C MET A 137 -1.69 -6.74 11.29
N THR A 138 -0.41 -7.12 11.23
CA THR A 138 0.19 -7.73 10.03
C THR A 138 -0.60 -8.94 9.58
N LYS A 139 -0.88 -9.01 8.29
CA LYS A 139 -1.49 -10.16 7.61
C LYS A 139 -0.44 -10.89 6.80
N ALA A 140 -0.72 -12.16 6.53
CA ALA A 140 0.12 -13.01 5.71
C ALA A 140 -0.70 -13.55 4.53
N CYS A 141 -0.06 -13.67 3.37
CA CYS A 141 -0.60 -14.34 2.20
C CYS A 141 0.49 -15.19 1.56
N ALA A 142 0.15 -16.36 1.02
CA ALA A 142 1.15 -17.22 0.39
C ALA A 142 1.85 -16.48 -0.76
N SER A 143 3.17 -16.46 -0.76
CA SER A 143 3.94 -15.67 -1.73
C SER A 143 3.71 -16.15 -3.16
N GLY A 144 3.56 -15.21 -4.09
CA GLY A 144 3.26 -15.48 -5.51
C GLY A 144 1.82 -15.97 -5.76
N SER A 145 0.96 -16.01 -4.74
CA SER A 145 -0.43 -16.47 -4.90
C SER A 145 -1.44 -15.34 -5.15
N THR A 146 -1.04 -14.08 -4.98
CA THR A 146 -1.95 -12.93 -5.03
C THR A 146 -1.30 -11.71 -5.65
N ASP A 147 -2.12 -10.89 -6.28
CA ASP A 147 -1.88 -9.45 -6.44
C ASP A 147 -2.60 -8.70 -5.31
N TYR A 148 -2.31 -7.39 -5.16
CA TYR A 148 -2.96 -6.54 -4.17
C TYR A 148 -3.65 -5.35 -4.85
N ASP A 149 -4.97 -5.26 -4.72
CA ASP A 149 -5.74 -4.09 -5.13
C ASP A 149 -5.93 -3.14 -3.94
N VAL A 150 -5.34 -1.94 -4.04
CA VAL A 150 -5.36 -0.90 -3.01
C VAL A 150 -6.29 0.22 -3.44
N TYR A 151 -7.46 0.28 -2.82
CA TYR A 151 -8.48 1.29 -3.09
C TYR A 151 -8.33 2.46 -2.12
N LEU A 152 -8.04 3.64 -2.67
CA LEU A 152 -8.16 4.90 -1.95
C LEU A 152 -9.63 5.29 -1.85
N CYS A 153 -10.03 5.86 -0.72
CA CYS A 153 -11.42 6.18 -0.39
C CYS A 153 -12.36 4.94 -0.36
N GLY A 154 -11.83 3.77 0.04
CA GLY A 154 -12.53 2.47 0.07
C GLY A 154 -13.02 1.98 1.44
#